data_AF-A0A0M4NXD0-F1
#
_entry.id   AF-A0A0M4NXD0-F1
#
_cell.length_a   1.000
_cell.length_b   1.000
_cell.length_c   1.000
_cell.angle_alpha   90.00
_cell.angle_beta   90.00
_cell.angle_gamma   90.00
#
_symmetry.space_group_name_H-M   'P 1'
#
loop_
_entity.id
_entity.type
_entity.pdbx_description
1 polymer ?
#
loop_
_entity_poly.entity_id
_entity_poly.type
_entity_poly.pdbx_seq_one_letter_code
_entity_poly.pdbx_strand_id
1 'polypeptide(L)'
;MEFVLMADWHKALSHPPKEGTMVEVEIQGQKLFVTLNNGQLYCAENRCPHEDIELTLGCLKGNRVKCSLHGYSFDLATGDSSEEDVDNMQTYPVKQENNEIYIEV
;
A
#
# COMPACT_ATOMS: atom_id res chain seq x y z
N MET A 1 17.96 25.90 -14.51
CA MET A 1 16.59 25.40 -14.25
C MET A 1 16.74 24.13 -13.45
N GLU A 2 16.79 24.26 -12.13
CA GLU A 2 16.62 23.12 -11.25
C GLU A 2 15.13 22.80 -11.28
N PHE A 3 14.75 21.75 -12.01
CA PHE A 3 13.48 21.10 -11.77
C PHE A 3 13.61 20.42 -10.41
N VAL A 4 13.25 21.15 -9.35
CA VAL A 4 12.91 20.51 -8.09
C VAL A 4 11.64 19.73 -8.38
N LEU A 5 11.76 18.41 -8.58
CA LEU A 5 10.62 17.49 -8.55
C LEU A 5 10.00 17.66 -7.15
N MET A 6 8.97 18.48 -7.06
CA MET A 6 8.14 18.52 -5.87
C MET A 6 7.42 17.19 -5.83
N ALA A 7 7.57 16.44 -4.73
CA ALA A 7 6.79 15.24 -4.46
C ALA A 7 5.31 15.48 -4.79
N ASP A 8 4.74 14.68 -5.68
CA ASP A 8 3.36 14.85 -6.15
C ASP A 8 2.40 14.13 -5.19
N TRP A 9 1.97 14.87 -4.17
CA TRP A 9 1.08 14.35 -3.12
C TRP A 9 -0.39 14.48 -3.54
N HIS A 10 -1.08 13.34 -3.62
CA HIS A 10 -2.50 13.28 -3.95
C HIS A 10 -3.32 12.88 -2.74
N LYS A 11 -4.44 13.58 -2.52
CA LYS A 11 -5.40 13.18 -1.49
C LYS A 11 -6.06 11.86 -1.88
N ALA A 12 -5.96 10.86 -1.02
CA ALA A 12 -6.50 9.52 -1.23
C ALA A 12 -7.75 9.24 -0.38
N LEU A 13 -7.76 9.65 0.90
CA LEU A 13 -8.89 9.42 1.83
C LEU A 13 -9.17 10.65 2.69
N SER A 14 -10.42 10.82 3.14
CA SER A 14 -10.83 11.92 4.04
C SER A 14 -10.57 11.62 5.53
N HIS A 15 -10.30 10.37 5.86
CA HIS A 15 -9.95 9.88 7.18
C HIS A 15 -9.06 8.64 7.06
N PRO A 16 -8.25 8.28 8.07
CA PRO A 16 -7.49 7.04 8.06
C PRO A 16 -8.40 5.81 7.94
N PRO A 17 -7.93 4.70 7.34
CA PRO A 17 -8.59 3.40 7.44
C PRO A 17 -8.83 3.01 8.90
N LYS A 18 -9.80 2.11 9.12
CA LYS A 18 -9.90 1.45 10.42
C LYS A 18 -8.66 0.57 10.62
N GLU A 19 -8.18 0.50 11.85
CA GLU A 19 -7.06 -0.37 12.23
C GLU A 19 -7.31 -1.81 11.73
N GLY A 20 -6.30 -2.40 11.08
CA GLY A 20 -6.36 -3.75 10.52
C GLY A 20 -7.21 -3.90 9.26
N THR A 21 -7.62 -2.80 8.60
CA THR A 21 -8.37 -2.84 7.34
C THR A 21 -7.58 -2.24 6.18
N MET A 22 -7.73 -2.84 5.01
CA MET A 22 -7.21 -2.31 3.75
C MET A 22 -8.34 -1.59 3.00
N VAL A 23 -8.05 -0.39 2.50
CA VAL A 23 -8.97 0.40 1.68
C VAL A 23 -8.35 0.60 0.31
N GLU A 24 -9.04 0.16 -0.73
CA GLU A 24 -8.63 0.38 -2.12
C GLU A 24 -8.81 1.85 -2.51
N VAL A 25 -7.82 2.38 -3.24
CA VAL A 25 -7.85 3.72 -3.83
C VAL A 25 -7.28 3.66 -5.24
N GLU A 26 -7.73 4.57 -6.11
CA GLU A 26 -7.14 4.76 -7.42
C GLU A 26 -6.61 6.19 -7.53
N ILE A 27 -5.31 6.34 -7.78
CA ILE A 27 -4.63 7.64 -7.88
C ILE A 27 -3.84 7.64 -9.18
N GLN A 28 -4.11 8.62 -10.07
CA GLN A 28 -3.45 8.74 -11.38
C GLN A 28 -3.48 7.42 -12.21
N GLY A 29 -4.56 6.64 -12.09
CA GLY A 29 -4.72 5.35 -12.78
C GLY A 29 -3.97 4.17 -12.13
N GLN A 30 -3.27 4.39 -11.02
CA GLN A 30 -2.65 3.33 -10.22
C GLN A 30 -3.66 2.80 -9.20
N LYS A 31 -3.86 1.48 -9.18
CA LYS A 31 -4.68 0.80 -8.16
C LYS A 31 -3.82 0.51 -6.94
N LEU A 32 -4.12 1.16 -5.83
CA LEU A 32 -3.37 1.06 -4.57
C LEU A 32 -4.29 0.59 -3.44
N PHE A 33 -3.71 0.18 -2.31
CA PHE A 33 -4.41 0.09 -1.05
C PHE A 33 -3.72 0.94 0.02
N VAL A 34 -4.52 1.45 0.95
CA VAL A 34 -4.06 2.12 2.17
C VAL A 34 -4.52 1.30 3.36
N THR A 35 -3.63 1.09 4.33
CA THR A 35 -3.96 0.42 5.58
C THR A 35 -3.41 1.16 6.77
N LEU A 36 -4.14 1.10 7.89
CA LEU A 36 -3.63 1.43 9.21
C LEU A 36 -3.34 0.12 9.94
N ASN A 37 -2.09 -0.15 10.29
CA ASN A 37 -1.68 -1.37 10.96
C ASN A 37 -0.64 -1.09 12.05
N ASN A 38 -0.89 -1.59 13.25
CA ASN A 38 -0.14 -1.27 14.48
C ASN A 38 0.01 0.25 14.71
N GLY A 39 -1.02 1.03 14.39
CA GLY A 39 -1.00 2.49 14.51
C GLY A 39 -0.14 3.23 13.48
N GLN A 40 0.34 2.54 12.44
CA GLN A 40 1.12 3.13 11.35
C GLN A 40 0.39 3.00 10.01
N LEU A 41 0.46 4.05 9.20
CA LEU A 41 -0.08 4.05 7.84
C LEU A 41 0.90 3.40 6.87
N TYR A 42 0.35 2.61 5.96
CA TYR A 42 1.08 2.02 4.84
C TYR A 42 0.27 2.17 3.56
N CYS A 43 0.96 2.30 2.44
CA CYS A 43 0.38 2.28 1.12
C CYS A 43 1.23 1.42 0.19
N ALA A 44 0.57 0.62 -0.63
CA ALA A 44 1.21 -0.22 -1.63
C ALA A 44 0.29 -0.44 -2.84
N GLU A 45 0.89 -0.91 -3.93
CA GLU A 45 0.15 -1.34 -5.12
C GLU A 45 -0.83 -2.45 -4.76
N ASN A 46 -2.08 -2.34 -5.21
CA ASN A 46 -3.09 -3.38 -5.01
C ASN A 46 -3.00 -4.47 -6.09
N ARG A 47 -1.79 -4.98 -6.31
CA ARG A 47 -1.51 -6.10 -7.21
C ARG A 47 -0.46 -6.98 -6.56
N CYS A 48 -0.73 -8.28 -6.50
CA CYS A 48 0.27 -9.23 -6.07
C CYS A 48 1.41 -9.28 -7.13
N PRO A 49 2.68 -9.09 -6.76
CA PRO A 49 3.79 -9.11 -7.71
C PRO A 49 4.04 -10.48 -8.35
N HIS A 50 3.50 -11.56 -7.76
CA HIS A 50 3.56 -12.90 -8.35
C HIS A 50 2.57 -13.08 -9.52
N GLU A 51 1.29 -12.77 -9.30
CA GLU A 51 0.20 -12.93 -10.28
C GLU A 51 -0.82 -11.80 -10.10
N ASP A 52 -1.46 -11.38 -11.18
CA ASP A 52 -2.34 -10.21 -11.28
C ASP A 52 -3.68 -10.37 -10.51
N ILE A 53 -3.59 -10.47 -9.19
CA ILE A 53 -4.71 -10.52 -8.24
C ILE A 53 -4.57 -9.40 -7.21
N GLU A 54 -5.69 -8.78 -6.84
CA GLU A 54 -5.70 -7.74 -5.82
C GLU A 54 -5.31 -8.28 -4.44
N LEU A 55 -4.37 -7.60 -3.77
CA LEU A 55 -3.90 -7.95 -2.43
C LEU A 55 -4.99 -7.70 -1.36
N THR A 56 -5.92 -6.79 -1.63
CA THR A 56 -7.08 -6.52 -0.78
C THR A 56 -8.08 -7.67 -0.68
N LEU A 57 -8.05 -8.63 -1.62
CA LEU A 57 -8.81 -9.89 -1.50
C LEU A 57 -8.22 -10.84 -0.45
N GLY A 58 -7.00 -10.55 0.01
CA GLY A 58 -6.27 -11.26 1.03
C GLY A 58 -6.58 -10.78 2.45
N CYS A 59 -5.57 -10.83 3.32
CA CYS A 59 -5.70 -10.37 4.70
C CYS A 59 -4.38 -9.82 5.27
N LEU A 60 -4.48 -9.03 6.32
CA LEU A 60 -3.32 -8.60 7.11
C LEU A 60 -2.98 -9.65 8.17
N LYS A 61 -1.69 -9.94 8.34
CA LYS A 61 -1.18 -10.81 9.40
C LYS A 61 0.17 -10.29 9.90
N GLY A 62 0.22 -9.86 11.16
CA GLY A 62 1.41 -9.18 11.68
C GLY A 62 1.60 -7.83 10.97
N ASN A 63 2.80 -7.55 10.48
CA ASN A 63 3.08 -6.36 9.66
C ASN A 63 3.13 -6.64 8.16
N ARG A 64 2.36 -7.63 7.70
CA ARG A 64 2.37 -8.12 6.31
C ARG A 64 0.97 -8.19 5.74
N VAL A 65 0.85 -7.99 4.43
CA VAL A 65 -0.33 -8.37 3.64
C VAL A 65 -0.11 -9.74 3.04
N LYS A 66 -1.09 -10.63 3.17
CA LYS A 66 -1.06 -12.00 2.63
C LYS A 66 -2.03 -12.11 1.46
N CYS A 67 -1.51 -12.45 0.29
CA CYS A 67 -2.29 -12.71 -0.91
C CYS A 67 -3.26 -13.90 -0.70
N SER A 68 -4.48 -13.77 -1.23
CA SER A 68 -5.53 -14.78 -1.09
C SER A 68 -5.30 -16.04 -1.94
N LEU A 69 -4.54 -15.92 -3.03
CA LEU A 69 -4.37 -17.01 -4.00
C LEU A 69 -3.37 -18.07 -3.53
N HIS A 70 -2.09 -17.71 -3.44
CA HIS A 70 -1.01 -18.66 -3.05
C HIS A 70 -0.54 -18.48 -1.60
N GLY A 71 -1.05 -17.45 -0.92
CA GLY A 71 -0.68 -17.19 0.47
C GLY A 71 0.69 -16.54 0.68
N TYR A 72 1.36 -16.12 -0.40
CA TYR A 72 2.56 -15.29 -0.32
C TYR A 72 2.24 -13.99 0.39
N SER A 73 3.22 -13.49 1.13
CA SER A 73 3.02 -12.30 1.95
C SER A 73 4.12 -11.28 1.75
N PHE A 74 3.76 -10.01 1.89
CA PHE A 74 4.64 -8.89 1.62
C PHE A 74 4.69 -7.99 2.86
N ASP A 75 5.89 -7.55 3.23
CA ASP A 75 6.04 -6.60 4.33
C ASP A 75 5.39 -5.26 3.99
N LEU A 76 4.59 -4.71 4.90
CA LEU A 76 3.92 -3.44 4.65
C LEU A 76 4.88 -2.24 4.63
N ALA A 77 6.01 -2.33 5.34
CA ALA A 77 6.99 -1.25 5.44
C ALA A 77 8.00 -1.30 4.29
N THR A 78 8.49 -2.50 3.95
CA THR A 78 9.58 -2.66 2.96
C THR A 78 9.11 -3.20 1.60
N GLY A 79 7.93 -3.81 1.54
CA GLY A 79 7.47 -4.56 0.38
C GLY A 79 8.04 -5.98 0.26
N ASP A 80 8.98 -6.36 1.15
CA ASP A 80 9.74 -7.61 1.02
C ASP A 80 8.82 -8.82 0.95
N SER A 81 9.01 -9.64 -0.09
CA SER A 81 8.31 -10.91 -0.28
C SER A 81 8.68 -11.94 0.79
N SER A 82 7.79 -12.91 1.04
CA SER A 82 8.10 -14.11 1.83
C SER A 82 8.82 -15.19 1.02
N GLU A 83 8.79 -15.06 -0.31
CA GLU A 83 9.37 -16.01 -1.25
C GLU A 83 10.56 -15.35 -1.97
N GLU A 84 11.67 -16.07 -2.09
CA GLU A 84 12.92 -15.57 -2.69
C GLU A 84 12.78 -15.28 -4.20
N ASP A 85 11.93 -16.05 -4.90
CA ASP A 85 11.73 -15.95 -6.35
C ASP A 85 10.54 -15.06 -6.76
N VAL A 86 9.99 -14.27 -5.82
CA VAL A 86 8.88 -13.35 -6.08
C VAL A 86 9.33 -11.93 -5.81
N ASP A 87 9.09 -11.04 -6.78
CA ASP A 87 9.40 -9.63 -6.65
C ASP A 87 8.74 -9.00 -5.41
N ASN A 88 9.38 -7.96 -4.88
CA ASN A 88 8.82 -7.18 -3.78
C ASN A 88 7.56 -6.41 -4.21
N MET A 89 6.65 -6.23 -3.27
CA MET A 89 5.47 -5.39 -3.45
C MET A 89 5.89 -3.92 -3.51
N GLN A 90 5.41 -3.17 -4.50
CA GLN A 90 5.67 -1.74 -4.62
C GLN A 90 4.94 -0.98 -3.49
N THR A 91 5.70 -0.25 -2.67
CA THR A 91 5.17 0.62 -1.61
C THR A 91 5.21 2.08 -2.05
N TYR A 92 4.37 2.91 -1.43
CA TYR A 92 4.26 4.34 -1.69
C TYR A 92 4.32 5.13 -0.38
N PRO A 93 5.02 6.27 -0.34
CA PRO A 93 4.97 7.17 0.81
C PRO A 93 3.52 7.59 1.07
N VAL A 94 3.11 7.48 2.33
CA VAL A 94 1.77 7.86 2.80
C VAL A 94 1.91 8.73 4.03
N LYS A 95 1.08 9.77 4.12
CA LYS A 95 1.03 10.66 5.28
C LYS A 95 -0.40 11.02 5.64
N GLN A 96 -0.59 11.44 6.87
CA GLN A 96 -1.83 12.02 7.36
C GLN A 96 -1.63 13.51 7.66
N GLU A 97 -2.52 14.36 7.14
CA GLU A 97 -2.57 15.79 7.42
C GLU A 97 -4.02 16.21 7.66
N ASN A 98 -4.31 16.87 8.78
CA ASN A 98 -5.68 17.33 9.13
C ASN A 98 -6.76 16.24 8.98
N ASN A 99 -6.44 15.03 9.44
CA ASN A 99 -7.25 13.81 9.31
C ASN A 99 -7.30 13.19 7.90
N GLU A 100 -6.87 13.88 6.86
CA GLU A 100 -6.89 13.38 5.49
C GLU A 100 -5.62 12.59 5.17
N ILE A 101 -5.71 11.63 4.24
CA ILE A 101 -4.60 10.77 3.84
C ILE A 101 -4.12 11.17 2.46
N TYR A 102 -2.80 11.32 2.33
CA TYR A 102 -2.13 11.68 1.10
C TYR A 102 -1.11 10.61 0.72
N ILE A 103 -0.98 10.34 -0.57
CA ILE A 103 -0.03 9.38 -1.15
C ILE A 103 0.85 10.12 -2.16
N GLU A 104 2.15 9.84 -2.14
CA GLU A 104 3.10 10.29 -3.17
C GLU A 104 3.16 9.24 -4.28
N VAL A 105 2.82 9.63 -5.52
CA VAL A 105 2.85 8.77 -6.72
C VAL A 105 3.62 9.40 -7.87
#